data_AF-A0A1M7JUN3-F1
#
_entry.id   AF-A0A1M7JUN3-F1
#
_cell.length_a   1.000
_cell.length_b   1.000
_cell.length_c   1.000
_cell.angle_alpha   90.00
_cell.angle_beta   90.00
_cell.angle_gamma   90.00
#
_symmetry.space_group_name_H-M   'P 1'
#
loop_
_entity.id
_entity.type
_entity.pdbx_description
1 polymer ?
#
loop_
_entity_poly.entity_id
_entity_poly.type
_entity_poly.pdbx_seq_one_letter_code
_entity_poly.pdbx_strand_id
1 'polypeptide(L)' 'MPDFTAHEHPVLAVACPTCRAKAGAWCRRPSGHVASDLHKTRRIEADRLFIEQHGELAAIIRAAPGWLIDPRGRARD' A
#
# COMPACT_ATOMS: atom_id res chain seq x y z
N MET A 1 -6.02 7.87 9.32
CA MET A 1 -6.23 7.55 7.91
C MET A 1 -4.87 7.22 7.29
N PRO A 2 -4.70 6.09 6.57
CA PRO A 2 -3.41 5.70 6.02
C PRO A 2 -2.91 6.71 4.96
N ASP A 3 -1.60 6.94 4.93
CA ASP A 3 -0.95 7.73 3.89
C ASP A 3 -0.23 6.80 2.91
N PHE A 4 -0.85 6.58 1.75
CA PHE A 4 -0.33 5.72 0.69
C PHE A 4 0.89 6.28 -0.06
N THR A 5 1.29 7.51 0.24
CA THR A 5 2.42 8.20 -0.41
C THR A 5 3.65 8.35 0.50
N ALA A 6 3.50 8.11 1.81
CA ALA A 6 4.54 8.31 2.81
C ALA A 6 5.68 7.27 2.81
N HIS A 7 5.55 6.17 2.07
CA HIS A 7 6.45 5.02 2.17
C HIS A 7 7.00 4.58 0.80
N GLU A 8 8.06 3.77 0.84
CA GLU A 8 8.68 3.22 -0.38
C GLU A 8 7.69 2.44 -1.27
N HIS A 9 6.68 1.81 -0.66
CA HIS A 9 5.64 1.06 -1.34
C HIS A 9 4.27 1.41 -0.73
N PRO A 10 3.22 1.72 -1.52
CA PRO A 10 1.94 2.22 -0.98
C PRO A 10 1.25 1.25 -0.02
N VAL A 11 1.36 -0.06 -0.28
CA VAL A 11 0.85 -1.13 0.59
C VAL A 11 1.44 -1.08 2.01
N LEU A 12 2.58 -0.42 2.22
CA LEU A 12 3.13 -0.24 3.56
C LEU A 12 2.32 0.74 4.42
N ALA A 13 1.42 1.54 3.85
CA ALA A 13 0.58 2.49 4.59
C ALA A 13 -0.37 1.83 5.60
N VAL A 14 -0.62 0.53 5.45
CA VAL A 14 -1.50 -0.25 6.32
C VAL A 14 -0.70 -1.30 7.09
N ALA A 15 -1.18 -1.69 8.27
CA ALA A 15 -0.60 -2.81 9.02
C ALA A 15 -0.91 -4.15 8.32
N CYS A 16 -0.04 -5.14 8.49
CA CYS A 16 -0.28 -6.48 7.94
C CYS A 16 -1.20 -7.30 8.85
N PRO A 17 -2.37 -7.76 8.39
CA PRO A 17 -3.26 -8.59 9.22
C PRO A 17 -2.64 -9.94 9.62
N THR A 18 -1.75 -10.50 8.79
CA THR A 18 -1.17 -11.82 9.02
C THR A 18 -0.01 -11.81 10.02
N CYS A 19 0.95 -10.91 9.87
CA CYS A 19 2.15 -10.88 10.74
C CYS A 19 2.18 -9.70 11.72
N ARG A 20 1.12 -8.87 11.75
CA ARG A 20 0.99 -7.68 12.60
C ARG A 20 2.13 -6.67 12.46
N ALA A 21 2.86 -6.70 11.34
CA ALA A 21 3.84 -5.68 11.01
C ALA A 21 3.13 -4.32 10.90
N LYS A 22 3.73 -3.30 11.53
CA LYS A 22 3.18 -1.92 11.53
C LYS A 22 3.24 -1.31 10.13
N ALA A 23 2.50 -0.21 9.94
CA ALA A 23 2.66 0.63 8.76
C ALA A 23 4.13 1.09 8.61
N GLY A 24 4.61 1.19 7.37
CA GLY A 24 6.00 1.48 7.03
C GLY A 24 6.98 0.30 7.19
N ALA A 25 6.64 -0.74 7.98
CA ALA A 25 7.54 -1.88 8.19
C ALA A 25 7.27 -2.99 7.17
N TRP A 26 8.32 -3.59 6.60
CA TRP A 26 8.19 -4.76 5.74
C TRP A 26 7.58 -5.97 6.47
N CYS A 27 6.88 -6.82 5.71
CA CYS A 27 6.36 -8.07 6.25
C CYS A 27 7.51 -8.98 6.72
N ARG A 28 7.29 -9.71 7.82
CA ARG A 28 8.24 -10.69 8.35
C ARG A 28 7.74 -12.10 8.09
N ARG A 29 8.66 -12.99 7.74
CA ARG A 29 8.41 -14.43 7.64
C ARG A 29 8.26 -15.03 9.05
N PRO A 30 7.66 -16.23 9.20
CA PRO A 30 7.62 -16.94 10.49
C PRO A 30 8.99 -17.13 11.13
N SER A 31 10.06 -17.20 10.34
CA SER A 31 11.46 -17.26 10.80
C SER A 31 11.99 -15.94 11.36
N GLY A 32 11.22 -14.86 11.36
CA GLY A 32 11.62 -13.53 11.83
C GLY A 32 12.36 -12.67 10.81
N HIS A 33 12.87 -13.25 9.72
CA HIS A 33 13.51 -12.50 8.64
C HIS A 33 12.53 -11.63 7.84
N VAL A 34 13.03 -10.54 7.27
CA VAL A 34 12.29 -9.71 6.33
C VAL A 34 11.86 -10.56 5.13
N ALA A 35 10.57 -10.50 4.80
CA ALA A 35 10.05 -11.19 3.64
C ALA A 35 10.50 -10.47 2.37
N SER A 36 10.79 -11.24 1.33
CA SER A 36 11.13 -10.71 0.00
C SER A 36 9.96 -9.99 -0.66
N ASP A 37 8.75 -10.20 -0.14
CA ASP A 37 7.52 -9.60 -0.62
C ASP A 37 6.52 -9.35 0.53
N LEU A 38 5.55 -8.46 0.31
CA LEU A 38 4.46 -8.17 1.22
C LEU A 38 3.38 -9.26 1.15
N HIS A 39 2.84 -9.64 2.32
CA HIS A 39 1.76 -10.62 2.38
C HIS A 39 0.53 -10.19 1.57
N LYS A 40 -0.07 -11.14 0.84
CA LYS A 40 -1.28 -10.92 0.03
C LYS A 40 -2.41 -10.26 0.83
N THR A 41 -2.61 -10.67 2.07
CA THR A 41 -3.61 -10.09 2.98
C THR A 41 -3.40 -8.60 3.23
N ARG A 42 -2.14 -8.15 3.33
CA ARG A 42 -1.82 -6.73 3.46
C ARG A 42 -2.16 -5.95 2.20
N ARG A 43 -1.92 -6.54 1.02
CA ARG A 43 -2.27 -5.92 -0.27
C ARG A 43 -3.78 -5.75 -0.40
N ILE A 44 -4.56 -6.77 -0.04
CA ILE A 44 -6.03 -6.72 -0.05
C ILE A 44 -6.54 -5.63 0.90
N GLU A 45 -5.99 -5.55 2.11
CA GLU A 45 -6.40 -4.53 3.07
C GLU A 45 -6.02 -3.11 2.62
N ALA A 46 -4.83 -2.96 2.02
CA ALA A 46 -4.40 -1.71 1.44
C ALA A 46 -5.33 -1.26 0.30
N ASP A 47 -5.72 -2.18 -0.58
CA ASP A 47 -6.63 -1.93 -1.69
C ASP A 47 -8.02 -1.51 -1.19
N ARG A 48 -8.58 -2.26 -0.23
CA ARG A 48 -9.86 -1.93 0.41
C ARG A 48 -9.86 -0.52 1.00
N LEU A 49 -8.85 -0.19 1.81
CA LEU A 49 -8.76 1.11 2.47
C LEU A 49 -8.48 2.24 1.46
N PHE A 50 -7.74 1.96 0.39
CA PHE A 50 -7.50 2.91 -0.68
C PHE A 50 -8.81 3.26 -1.41
N ILE A 51 -9.61 2.26 -1.79
CA ILE A 51 -10.91 2.45 -2.44
C ILE A 51 -11.87 3.19 -1.51
N GLU A 52 -11.91 2.82 -0.23
CA GLU A 52 -12.76 3.50 0.77
C GLU A 52 -12.40 4.99 0.93
N GLN A 53 -11.10 5.32 0.84
CA GLN A 53 -10.62 6.68 1.03
C GLN A 53 -10.66 7.55 -0.24
N HIS A 54 -10.35 6.97 -1.40
CA HIS A 54 -10.12 7.72 -2.64
C HIS A 54 -11.14 7.42 -3.75
N GLY A 55 -11.95 6.37 -3.58
CA GLY A 55 -12.88 5.88 -4.58
C GLY A 55 -12.25 4.84 -5.53
N GLU A 56 -13.10 4.02 -6.14
CA GLU A 56 -12.71 2.93 -7.05
C GLU A 56 -11.99 3.40 -8.32
N LEU A 57 -12.21 4.66 -8.71
CA LEU A 57 -11.59 5.25 -9.89
C LEU A 57 -10.19 5.81 -9.63
N ALA A 58 -9.82 6.02 -8.36
CA ALA A 58 -8.52 6.57 -8.04
C ALA A 58 -7.40 5.58 -8.38
N ALA A 59 -6.23 6.10 -8.73
CA ALA A 59 -5.03 5.30 -8.98
C ALA A 59 -3.84 5.84 -8.18
N ILE A 60 -2.97 4.95 -7.74
CA ILE A 60 -1.65 5.32 -7.23
C ILE A 60 -0.65 5.18 -8.37
N ILE A 61 0.02 6.27 -8.73
CA ILE A 61 1.01 6.31 -9.79
C ILE A 61 2.40 6.54 -9.21
N ARG A 62 3.41 5.91 -9.82
CA ARG A 62 4.81 6.18 -9.50
C ARG A 62 5.17 7.54 -10.10
N ALA A 63 5.49 8.51 -9.24
CA ALA A 63 5.91 9.84 -9.65
C ALA A 63 7.22 10.16 -8.93
N ALA A 64 8.34 10.29 -9.65
CA ALA A 64 9.63 10.54 -9.00
C ALA A 64 9.57 11.83 -8.16
N PRO A 65 9.99 11.82 -6.86
CA PRO A 65 10.69 10.74 -6.15
C PRO A 65 9.80 9.70 -5.41
N GLY A 66 8.48 9.86 -5.36
CA GLY A 66 7.55 9.06 -4.54
C GLY A 66 6.32 8.51 -5.29
N TRP A 67 5.17 8.65 -4.65
CA TRP A 67 3.89 8.18 -5.17
C TRP A 67 2.93 9.36 -5.22
N LEU A 68 2.07 9.37 -6.24
CA LEU A 68 1.01 10.35 -6.36
C LEU A 68 -0.32 9.62 -6.49
N ILE A 69 -1.36 10.19 -5.90
CA ILE A 69 -2.73 9.69 -6.02
C ILE A 69 -3.43 10.50 -7.10
N ASP A 70 -3.81 9.84 -8.18
CA ASP A 70 -4.63 10.39 -9.25
C ASP A 70 -6.10 10.05 -8.98
N PRO A 71 -6.93 11.01 -8.53
CA PRO A 71 -8.32 10.75 -8.18
C PRO A 71 -9.19 10.42 -9.40
N ARG A 72 -8.72 10.66 -10.63
CA ARG A 72 -9.46 10.34 -11.86
C ARG A 72 -9.01 9.03 -12.49
N GLY A 73 -8.08 8.32 -11.82
CA GLY A 73 -7.42 7.16 -12.38
C GLY A 73 -6.48 7.56 -13.50
N ARG A 74 -5.69 6.62 -14.00
CA ARG A 74 -4.71 6.89 -15.06
C ARG A 74 -5.47 7.23 -16.35
N ALA A 75 -5.91 8.46 -16.53
CA ALA A 75 -6.54 8.96 -17.74
C ALA A 75 -5.52 8.83 -18.88
N ARG A 76 -5.70 7.78 -19.69
CA ARG A 76 -4.99 7.62 -20.95
C ARG A 76 -5.87 8.32 -21.99
N ASP A 77 -5.49 9.54 -22.36
CA ASP A 77 -5.81 10.06 -23.69
C ASP A 77 -4.88 9.38 -24.71
#